data_AF-A0AAW5WIP7-F1
#
_entry.id   AF-A0AAW5WIP7-F1
#
_cell.length_a   1.000
_cell.length_b   1.000
_cell.length_c   1.000
_cell.angle_alpha   90.00
_cell.angle_beta   90.00
_cell.angle_gamma   90.00
#
_symmetry.space_group_name_H-M   'P 1'
#
loop_
_entity.id
_entity.type
_entity.pdbx_description
1 polymer ?
#
loop_
_entity_poly.entity_id
_entity_poly.type
_entity_poly.pdbx_seq_one_letter_code
_entity_poly.pdbx_strand_id
1 'polypeptide(L)'
;MDLFGLGIAIFYFLIISKSYEWICKINRKEQIVFFCYTCISVFILEEIITLVFSNSFALSKFLFPLVVYLYLRKLKKSEKYKAIFISLLLSLLYHSTHTFISVTLSSITGDEVVLHYKSTFLLVVLLMTYFSILIIIRYFHLEIKYFDKDYLYPFLKKVIVAFFGLHILLFISDIVSTTHHLNSFGSILSTIVFICLLLIFFAMNSHKVQIEKEIALKQKKFEQKHLQTYTDEIVELYNEIRGFRHDYAGMLVSMQMAIDSGDLQEINRVYNEVLVKANQKLRSEKYTYFDLNNIEDSALRSLIAQSIVYARKNDVEFTLEVKDIITRLSIDLLDLVRIMSILLNNAVEGAADSYLKQMEVAVIKMDFETVIVIQNSCKITMTPSEDLFALGFSTKGRNRGLGLNNVKEILDKYDNIILETEMEDNTFRQIIRFKREFE
;
A
#
# COMPACT_ATOMS: atom_id res chain seq x y z
N MET A 1 49.78 -14.46 18.84
CA MET A 1 48.99 -13.22 18.64
C MET A 1 49.28 -12.31 19.81
N ASP A 2 49.77 -11.10 19.56
CA ASP A 2 49.87 -10.07 20.61
C ASP A 2 48.46 -9.66 21.07
N LEU A 3 48.31 -9.31 22.35
CA LEU A 3 47.03 -8.89 22.95
C LEU A 3 46.31 -7.81 22.12
N PHE A 4 47.09 -6.94 21.48
CA PHE A 4 46.61 -5.87 20.61
C PHE A 4 45.98 -6.39 19.30
N GLY A 5 46.57 -7.43 18.70
CA GLY A 5 46.02 -8.07 17.49
C GLY A 5 44.69 -8.78 17.75
N LEU A 6 44.55 -9.39 18.94
CA LEU A 6 43.28 -9.97 19.38
C LEU A 6 42.19 -8.89 19.54
N GLY A 7 42.55 -7.72 20.07
CA GLY A 7 41.65 -6.57 20.19
C GLY A 7 41.13 -6.06 18.83
N ILE A 8 42.01 -5.97 17.83
CA ILE A 8 41.61 -5.58 16.46
C ILE A 8 40.62 -6.60 15.86
N ALA A 9 40.90 -7.89 16.01
CA ALA A 9 40.02 -8.95 15.51
C ALA A 9 38.64 -8.91 16.17
N ILE A 10 38.57 -8.73 17.50
CA ILE A 10 37.30 -8.60 18.23
C ILE A 10 36.50 -7.39 17.72
N PHE A 11 37.17 -6.26 17.50
CA PHE A 11 36.51 -5.04 17.06
C PHE A 11 35.99 -5.13 15.61
N TYR A 12 36.68 -5.87 14.73
CA TYR A 12 36.14 -6.25 13.41
C TYR A 12 34.76 -6.91 13.52
N PHE A 13 34.64 -7.97 14.33
CA PHE A 13 33.36 -8.66 14.51
C PHE A 13 32.31 -7.78 15.20
N LEU A 14 32.74 -6.86 16.07
CA LEU A 14 31.86 -5.87 16.68
C LEU A 14 31.26 -4.93 15.62
N ILE A 15 32.05 -4.43 14.67
CA ILE A 15 31.57 -3.58 13.57
C ILE A 15 30.53 -4.33 12.74
N ILE A 16 30.80 -5.58 12.35
CA ILE A 16 29.86 -6.38 11.56
C ILE A 16 28.58 -6.64 12.35
N SER A 17 28.69 -6.99 13.63
CA SER A 17 27.53 -7.26 14.48
C SER A 17 26.67 -6.01 14.72
N LYS A 18 27.30 -4.84 14.87
CA LYS A 18 26.59 -3.53 14.92
C LYS A 18 25.93 -3.18 13.59
N SER A 19 26.60 -3.44 12.47
CA SER A 19 26.04 -3.24 11.13
C SER A 19 24.80 -4.12 10.92
N TYR A 20 24.87 -5.39 11.33
CA TYR A 20 23.73 -6.30 11.29
C TYR A 20 22.57 -5.82 12.16
N GLU A 21 22.85 -5.32 13.38
CA GLU A 21 21.85 -4.70 14.26
C GLU A 21 21.12 -3.54 13.58
N TRP A 22 21.86 -2.58 13.01
CA TRP A 22 21.27 -1.40 12.39
C TRP A 22 20.48 -1.72 11.11
N ILE A 23 21.02 -2.59 10.26
CA ILE A 23 20.41 -2.95 8.98
C ILE A 23 19.15 -3.82 9.19
N CYS A 24 19.18 -4.76 10.14
CA CYS A 24 18.08 -5.70 10.38
C CYS A 24 17.11 -5.28 11.49
N LYS A 25 17.43 -4.25 12.27
CA LYS A 25 16.68 -3.84 13.47
C LYS A 25 16.44 -5.01 14.45
N ILE A 26 17.47 -5.79 14.71
CA ILE A 26 17.42 -6.93 15.63
C ILE A 26 17.65 -6.49 17.08
N ASN A 27 17.27 -7.33 18.04
CA ASN A 27 17.47 -7.06 19.45
C ASN A 27 18.92 -7.35 19.92
N ARG A 28 19.27 -6.85 21.11
CA ARG A 28 20.62 -7.01 21.69
C ARG A 28 21.02 -8.46 21.95
N LYS A 29 20.07 -9.35 22.27
CA LYS A 29 20.36 -10.78 22.48
C LYS A 29 20.80 -11.44 21.18
N GLU A 30 20.06 -11.19 20.10
CA GLU A 30 20.37 -11.70 18.77
C GLU A 30 21.69 -11.15 18.24
N GLN A 31 22.01 -9.90 18.56
CA GLN A 31 23.29 -9.29 18.20
C GLN A 31 24.46 -10.04 18.86
N ILE A 32 24.35 -10.35 20.14
CA ILE A 32 25.39 -11.09 20.88
C ILE A 32 25.54 -12.50 20.30
N VAL A 33 24.43 -13.19 20.01
CA VAL A 33 24.48 -14.52 19.38
C VAL A 33 25.16 -14.47 18.02
N PHE A 34 24.81 -13.48 17.19
CA PHE A 34 25.43 -13.28 15.88
C PHE A 34 26.93 -12.97 15.99
N PHE A 35 27.31 -12.12 16.93
CA PHE A 35 28.71 -11.82 17.24
C PHE A 35 29.49 -13.09 17.61
N CYS A 36 29.01 -13.84 18.60
CA CYS A 36 29.67 -15.08 19.03
C CYS A 36 29.77 -16.10 17.90
N TYR A 37 28.68 -16.28 17.13
CA TYR A 37 28.67 -17.19 15.99
C TYR A 37 29.71 -16.80 14.92
N THR A 38 29.76 -15.53 14.53
CA THR A 38 30.68 -15.06 13.49
C THR A 38 32.14 -15.13 13.96
N CYS A 39 32.44 -14.74 15.20
CA CYS A 39 33.78 -14.89 15.78
C CYS A 39 34.25 -16.35 15.75
N ILE A 40 33.45 -17.28 16.30
CA ILE A 40 33.84 -18.69 16.42
C ILE A 40 33.95 -19.33 15.03
N SER A 41 32.98 -19.08 14.16
CA SER A 41 32.94 -19.71 12.84
C SER A 41 34.09 -19.25 11.94
N VAL A 42 34.45 -17.96 11.99
CA VAL A 42 35.59 -17.44 11.21
C VAL A 42 36.91 -17.93 11.77
N PHE A 43 37.07 -18.01 13.10
CA PHE A 43 38.28 -18.57 13.70
C PHE A 43 38.50 -20.04 13.28
N ILE A 44 37.45 -20.87 13.36
CA ILE A 44 37.50 -22.26 12.89
C ILE A 44 37.83 -22.32 11.39
N LEU A 45 37.21 -21.45 10.59
CA LEU A 45 37.46 -21.39 9.16
C LEU A 45 38.92 -21.02 8.84
N GLU A 46 39.50 -20.06 9.56
CA GLU A 46 40.90 -19.68 9.40
C GLU A 46 41.85 -20.83 9.73
N GLU A 47 41.64 -21.55 10.84
CA GLU A 47 42.43 -22.73 11.21
C GLU A 47 42.34 -23.87 10.18
N ILE A 48 41.15 -24.09 9.59
CA ILE A 48 40.99 -25.09 8.53
C ILE A 48 41.72 -24.65 7.26
N ILE A 49 41.65 -23.37 6.89
CA ILE A 49 42.28 -22.86 5.67
C ILE A 49 43.80 -22.88 5.81
N THR A 50 44.36 -22.47 6.96
CA THR A 50 45.81 -22.48 7.20
C THR A 50 46.41 -23.89 7.13
N LEU A 51 45.63 -24.93 7.48
CA LEU A 51 46.06 -26.33 7.36
C LEU A 51 46.22 -26.78 5.89
N VAL A 52 45.45 -26.20 4.97
CA VAL A 52 45.38 -26.64 3.56
C VAL A 52 46.11 -25.69 2.61
N PHE A 53 46.16 -24.39 2.90
CA PHE A 53 46.68 -23.36 2.02
C PHE A 53 47.62 -22.39 2.75
N SER A 54 48.74 -22.04 2.10
CA SER A 54 49.74 -21.11 2.67
C SER A 54 49.27 -19.65 2.73
N ASN A 55 48.20 -19.26 2.01
CA ASN A 55 47.71 -17.88 1.94
C ASN A 55 46.25 -17.76 2.46
N SER A 56 46.10 -17.85 3.78
CA SER A 56 44.80 -18.11 4.43
C SER A 56 43.82 -16.93 4.46
N PHE A 57 44.32 -15.70 4.49
CA PHE A 57 43.50 -14.53 4.84
C PHE A 57 42.58 -14.05 3.71
N ALA A 58 43.04 -14.08 2.45
CA ALA A 58 42.18 -13.68 1.31
C ALA A 58 41.02 -14.67 1.12
N LEU A 59 41.28 -15.97 1.33
CA LEU A 59 40.28 -17.01 1.19
C LEU A 59 39.25 -16.98 2.34
N SER A 60 39.68 -16.69 3.58
CA SER A 60 38.75 -16.54 4.71
C SER A 60 37.77 -15.39 4.50
N LYS A 61 38.25 -14.23 4.01
CA LYS A 61 37.39 -13.10 3.60
C LYS A 61 36.42 -13.49 2.48
N PHE A 62 36.89 -14.20 1.47
CA PHE A 62 36.04 -14.61 0.35
C PHE A 62 34.89 -15.51 0.80
N LEU A 63 35.14 -16.39 1.77
CA LEU A 63 34.16 -17.32 2.32
C LEU A 63 33.31 -16.71 3.44
N PHE A 64 33.62 -15.51 3.92
CA PHE A 64 32.87 -14.86 5.00
C PHE A 64 31.35 -14.72 4.74
N PRO A 65 30.85 -14.33 3.54
CA PRO A 65 29.42 -14.33 3.25
C PRO A 65 28.77 -15.70 3.45
N LEU A 66 29.48 -16.81 3.20
CA LEU A 66 28.93 -18.16 3.40
C LEU A 66 28.66 -18.42 4.89
N VAL A 67 29.56 -17.97 5.78
CA VAL A 67 29.40 -18.09 7.23
C VAL A 67 28.12 -17.36 7.67
N VAL A 68 27.93 -16.11 7.23
CA VAL A 68 26.74 -15.32 7.53
C VAL A 68 25.48 -15.94 6.93
N TYR A 69 25.56 -16.47 5.71
CA TYR A 69 24.43 -17.14 5.06
C TYR A 69 23.97 -18.37 5.85
N LEU A 70 24.92 -19.19 6.34
CA LEU A 70 24.62 -20.35 7.16
C LEU A 70 23.95 -19.97 8.49
N TYR A 71 24.39 -18.90 9.14
CA TYR A 71 23.70 -18.34 10.31
C TYR A 71 22.25 -17.99 9.98
N LEU A 72 22.05 -17.19 8.93
CA LEU A 72 20.73 -16.68 8.55
C LEU A 72 19.77 -17.80 8.15
N ARG A 73 20.26 -18.83 7.46
CA ARG A 73 19.43 -19.93 6.98
C ARG A 73 19.16 -21.00 8.04
N LYS A 74 20.18 -21.41 8.81
CA LYS A 74 20.05 -22.50 9.79
C LYS A 74 19.48 -22.03 11.12
N LEU A 75 19.96 -20.91 11.67
CA LEU A 75 19.55 -20.42 12.98
C LEU A 75 18.36 -19.48 12.88
N LYS A 76 18.41 -18.50 11.97
CA LYS A 76 17.35 -17.49 11.80
C LYS A 76 16.22 -17.88 10.85
N LYS A 77 16.34 -19.00 10.13
CA LYS A 77 15.35 -19.49 9.14
C LYS A 77 14.88 -18.40 8.15
N SER A 78 15.78 -17.48 7.78
CA SER A 78 15.46 -16.39 6.85
C SER A 78 15.25 -16.88 5.43
N GLU A 79 14.43 -16.15 4.66
CA GLU A 79 14.20 -16.39 3.23
C GLU A 79 15.51 -16.43 2.43
N LYS A 80 15.58 -17.31 1.42
CA LYS A 80 16.85 -17.65 0.73
C LYS A 80 17.54 -16.41 0.16
N TYR A 81 16.81 -15.61 -0.61
CA TYR A 81 17.36 -14.43 -1.29
C TYR A 81 17.70 -13.30 -0.31
N LYS A 82 16.88 -13.15 0.74
CA LYS A 82 17.14 -12.21 1.84
C LYS A 82 18.43 -12.58 2.57
N ALA A 83 18.62 -13.86 2.88
CA ALA A 83 19.84 -14.35 3.52
C ALA A 83 21.09 -14.10 2.65
N ILE A 84 21.03 -14.39 1.35
CA ILE A 84 22.13 -14.15 0.42
C ILE A 84 22.46 -12.65 0.34
N PHE A 85 21.44 -11.81 0.19
CA PHE A 85 21.62 -10.36 0.12
C PHE A 85 22.29 -9.80 1.36
N ILE A 86 21.81 -10.14 2.56
CA ILE A 86 22.37 -9.64 3.84
C ILE A 86 23.82 -10.08 3.99
N SER A 87 24.12 -11.33 3.64
CA SER A 87 25.45 -11.89 3.78
C SER A 87 26.47 -11.18 2.89
N LEU A 88 26.10 -10.94 1.63
CA LEU A 88 26.93 -10.18 0.70
C LEU A 88 27.02 -8.69 1.10
N LEU A 89 25.92 -8.10 1.54
CA LEU A 89 25.86 -6.71 1.99
C LEU A 89 26.82 -6.47 3.16
N LEU A 90 26.75 -7.27 4.22
CA LEU A 90 27.61 -7.12 5.39
C LEU A 90 29.09 -7.30 5.04
N SER A 91 29.40 -8.30 4.22
CA SER A 91 30.76 -8.56 3.73
C SER A 91 31.31 -7.37 2.94
N LEU A 92 30.58 -6.93 1.90
CA LEU A 92 31.00 -5.83 1.04
C LEU A 92 31.09 -4.52 1.81
N LEU A 93 30.09 -4.23 2.65
CA LEU A 93 30.05 -2.99 3.43
C LEU A 93 31.26 -2.87 4.35
N TYR A 94 31.67 -3.95 5.00
CA TYR A 94 32.87 -3.93 5.81
C TYR A 94 34.15 -3.92 4.96
N HIS A 95 34.36 -4.95 4.12
CA HIS A 95 35.65 -5.16 3.46
C HIS A 95 35.97 -4.07 2.44
N SER A 96 35.00 -3.61 1.64
CA SER A 96 35.27 -2.53 0.68
C SER A 96 35.57 -1.20 1.38
N THR A 97 34.83 -0.86 2.45
CA THR A 97 35.05 0.37 3.22
C THR A 97 36.39 0.34 3.94
N HIS A 98 36.70 -0.78 4.61
CA HIS A 98 37.96 -0.96 5.32
C HIS A 98 39.15 -0.88 4.37
N THR A 99 39.10 -1.61 3.24
CA THR A 99 40.20 -1.60 2.26
C THR A 99 40.34 -0.23 1.61
N PHE A 100 39.25 0.45 1.23
CA PHE A 100 39.30 1.80 0.67
C PHE A 100 39.95 2.81 1.63
N ILE A 101 39.56 2.81 2.91
CA ILE A 101 40.15 3.69 3.93
C ILE A 101 41.62 3.34 4.15
N SER A 102 41.96 2.05 4.26
CA SER A 102 43.33 1.59 4.43
C SER A 102 44.23 2.03 3.28
N VAL A 103 43.79 1.85 2.03
CA VAL A 103 44.54 2.23 0.82
C VAL A 103 44.72 3.74 0.74
N THR A 104 43.64 4.49 0.98
CA THR A 104 43.67 5.96 0.94
C THR A 104 44.61 6.51 2.00
N LEU A 105 44.53 6.01 3.24
CA LEU A 105 45.37 6.47 4.33
C LEU A 105 46.84 6.08 4.10
N SER A 106 47.11 4.85 3.66
CA SER A 106 48.47 4.38 3.32
C SER A 106 49.11 5.26 2.24
N SER A 107 48.32 5.64 1.23
CA SER A 107 48.78 6.51 0.13
C SER A 107 49.12 7.93 0.59
N ILE A 108 48.47 8.43 1.66
CA ILE A 108 48.74 9.74 2.26
C ILE A 108 49.96 9.68 3.20
N THR A 109 50.05 8.64 4.03
CA THR A 109 51.10 8.53 5.06
C THR A 109 52.41 7.96 4.56
N GLY A 110 52.38 7.22 3.44
CA GLY A 110 53.52 6.46 2.91
C GLY A 110 53.72 5.11 3.58
N ASP A 111 54.18 4.12 2.81
CA ASP A 111 54.27 2.72 3.25
C ASP A 111 55.25 2.50 4.41
N GLU A 112 56.33 3.30 4.50
CA GLU A 112 57.30 3.21 5.59
C GLU A 112 56.68 3.53 6.95
N VAL A 113 55.83 4.57 7.01
CA VAL A 113 55.12 4.97 8.23
C VAL A 113 54.12 3.89 8.63
N VAL A 114 53.43 3.28 7.65
CA VAL A 114 52.48 2.19 7.89
C VAL A 114 53.19 0.96 8.46
N LEU A 115 54.38 0.61 7.96
CA LEU A 115 55.15 -0.52 8.46
C LEU A 115 55.67 -0.26 9.88
N HIS A 116 56.18 0.94 10.15
CA HIS A 116 56.73 1.30 11.46
C HIS A 116 55.65 1.40 12.55
N TYR A 117 54.48 1.94 12.21
CA TYR A 117 53.35 2.17 13.13
C TYR A 117 52.14 1.29 12.83
N LYS A 118 52.38 0.04 12.40
CA LYS A 118 51.35 -0.88 11.88
C LYS A 118 50.13 -1.04 12.79
N SER A 119 50.35 -1.27 14.08
CA SER A 119 49.30 -1.47 15.08
C SER A 119 48.40 -0.24 15.24
N THR A 120 49.01 0.93 15.41
CA THR A 120 48.28 2.20 15.54
C THR A 120 47.57 2.58 14.24
N PHE A 121 48.20 2.34 13.08
CA PHE A 121 47.60 2.57 11.77
C PHE A 121 46.33 1.72 11.59
N LEU A 122 46.40 0.42 11.86
CA LEU A 122 45.25 -0.48 11.77
C LEU A 122 44.11 -0.04 12.70
N LEU A 123 44.41 0.39 13.93
CA LEU A 123 43.40 0.89 14.86
C LEU A 123 42.69 2.15 14.32
N VAL A 124 43.44 3.09 13.74
CA VAL A 124 42.87 4.31 13.13
C VAL A 124 41.95 3.95 11.96
N VAL A 125 42.41 3.09 11.04
CA VAL A 125 41.61 2.61 9.90
C VAL A 125 40.33 1.95 10.38
N LEU A 126 40.39 1.13 11.42
CA LEU A 126 39.27 0.39 11.98
C LEU A 126 38.21 1.33 12.60
N LEU A 127 38.65 2.34 13.35
CA LEU A 127 37.77 3.38 13.89
C LEU A 127 37.11 4.18 12.77
N MET A 128 37.87 4.63 11.78
CA MET A 128 37.33 5.32 10.61
C MET A 128 36.33 4.45 9.84
N THR A 129 36.62 3.15 9.70
CA THR A 129 35.71 2.18 9.06
C THR A 129 34.39 2.10 9.80
N TYR A 130 34.41 2.01 11.13
CA TYR A 130 33.19 2.01 11.95
C TYR A 130 32.33 3.26 11.71
N PHE A 131 32.95 4.46 11.76
CA PHE A 131 32.23 5.71 11.54
C PHE A 131 31.71 5.85 10.10
N SER A 132 32.51 5.47 9.11
CA SER A 132 32.08 5.51 7.70
C SER A 132 30.90 4.56 7.44
N ILE A 133 30.93 3.33 7.98
CA ILE A 133 29.82 2.40 7.85
C ILE A 133 28.55 2.93 8.53
N LEU A 134 28.67 3.52 9.73
CA LEU A 134 27.56 4.17 10.41
C LEU A 134 26.94 5.28 9.55
N ILE A 135 27.77 6.13 8.94
CA ILE A 135 27.32 7.20 8.03
C ILE A 135 26.64 6.62 6.79
N ILE A 136 27.23 5.60 6.15
CA ILE A 136 26.67 4.94 4.96
C ILE A 136 25.29 4.34 5.27
N ILE A 137 25.16 3.57 6.35
CA ILE A 137 23.88 2.94 6.73
C ILE A 137 22.80 4.01 6.98
N ARG A 138 23.16 5.10 7.68
CA ARG A 138 22.22 6.18 8.01
C ARG A 138 21.82 7.00 6.79
N TYR A 139 22.79 7.39 5.96
CA TYR A 139 22.57 8.22 4.77
C TYR A 139 21.75 7.47 3.71
N PHE A 140 22.09 6.21 3.44
CA PHE A 140 21.37 5.40 2.46
C PHE A 140 20.14 4.70 3.02
N HIS A 141 19.81 4.86 4.30
CA HIS A 141 18.67 4.22 4.96
C HIS A 141 18.58 2.71 4.63
N LEU A 142 19.68 1.99 4.83
CA LEU A 142 19.84 0.56 4.47
C LEU A 142 19.02 -0.38 5.38
N GLU A 143 17.71 -0.18 5.48
CA GLU A 143 16.82 -0.99 6.30
C GLU A 143 16.23 -2.16 5.51
N ILE A 144 16.34 -3.37 6.05
CA ILE A 144 15.88 -4.58 5.36
C ILE A 144 14.37 -4.68 5.18
N LYS A 145 13.57 -4.04 6.06
CA LYS A 145 12.10 -4.02 5.94
C LYS A 145 11.65 -3.53 4.56
N TYR A 146 12.50 -2.75 3.89
CA TYR A 146 12.30 -2.33 2.51
C TYR A 146 12.12 -3.51 1.53
N PHE A 147 12.82 -4.63 1.73
CA PHE A 147 12.79 -5.80 0.83
C PHE A 147 11.69 -6.81 1.14
N ASP A 148 10.82 -6.54 2.12
CA ASP A 148 9.68 -7.40 2.44
C ASP A 148 8.48 -7.16 1.50
N LYS A 149 8.57 -6.19 0.59
CA LYS A 149 7.52 -5.91 -0.40
C LYS A 149 7.79 -6.68 -1.70
N ASP A 150 6.82 -7.47 -2.14
CA ASP A 150 6.94 -8.38 -3.29
C ASP A 150 7.40 -7.68 -4.58
N TYR A 151 6.95 -6.44 -4.80
CA TYR A 151 7.27 -5.69 -6.02
C TYR A 151 8.75 -5.27 -6.13
N LEU A 152 9.53 -5.34 -5.04
CA LEU A 152 10.97 -5.02 -5.03
C LEU A 152 11.85 -6.25 -5.25
N TYR A 153 11.28 -7.44 -5.18
CA TYR A 153 11.99 -8.70 -5.28
C TYR A 153 12.73 -8.89 -6.63
N PRO A 154 12.18 -8.50 -7.80
CA PRO A 154 12.91 -8.59 -9.06
C PRO A 154 14.17 -7.72 -9.08
N PHE A 155 14.10 -6.53 -8.49
CA PHE A 155 15.23 -5.62 -8.38
C PHE A 155 16.28 -6.14 -7.38
N LEU A 156 15.84 -6.69 -6.24
CA LEU A 156 16.72 -7.35 -5.27
C LEU A 156 17.59 -8.43 -5.92
N LYS A 157 17.03 -9.28 -6.80
CA LYS A 157 17.80 -10.30 -7.53
C LYS A 157 18.92 -9.70 -8.38
N LYS A 158 18.66 -8.59 -9.07
CA LYS A 158 19.69 -7.88 -9.87
C LYS A 158 20.79 -7.33 -8.97
N VAL A 159 20.43 -6.76 -7.82
CA VAL A 159 21.38 -6.25 -6.82
C VAL A 159 22.25 -7.39 -6.26
N ILE A 160 21.67 -8.55 -5.96
CA ILE A 160 22.43 -9.74 -5.51
C ILE A 160 23.49 -10.15 -6.54
N VAL A 161 23.14 -10.16 -7.83
CA VAL A 161 24.10 -10.48 -8.90
C VAL A 161 25.22 -9.44 -8.95
N ALA A 162 24.90 -8.15 -8.84
CA ALA A 162 25.89 -7.08 -8.81
C ALA A 162 26.82 -7.21 -7.58
N PHE A 163 26.27 -7.49 -6.40
CA PHE A 163 27.05 -7.72 -5.18
C PHE A 163 27.96 -8.95 -5.29
N PHE A 164 27.48 -10.03 -5.90
CA PHE A 164 28.32 -11.20 -6.15
C PHE A 164 29.50 -10.86 -7.07
N GLY A 165 29.26 -10.10 -8.14
CA GLY A 165 30.31 -9.59 -9.02
C GLY A 165 31.32 -8.70 -8.29
N LEU A 166 30.86 -7.77 -7.46
CA LEU A 166 31.74 -6.92 -6.64
C LEU A 166 32.55 -7.74 -5.62
N HIS A 167 31.97 -8.78 -5.04
CA HIS A 167 32.67 -9.65 -4.09
C HIS A 167 33.79 -10.45 -4.76
N ILE A 168 33.57 -10.95 -5.98
CA ILE A 168 34.61 -11.57 -6.80
C ILE A 168 35.70 -10.54 -7.15
N LEU A 169 35.31 -9.34 -7.56
CA LEU A 169 36.25 -8.28 -7.94
C LEU A 169 37.14 -7.86 -6.76
N LEU A 170 36.56 -7.78 -5.56
CA LEU A 170 37.29 -7.50 -4.33
C LEU A 170 38.25 -8.63 -3.97
N PHE A 171 37.88 -9.88 -4.22
CA PHE A 171 38.78 -11.02 -4.04
C PHE A 171 39.96 -10.99 -5.02
N ILE A 172 39.71 -10.68 -6.30
CA ILE A 172 40.77 -10.49 -7.29
C ILE A 172 41.71 -9.36 -6.85
N SER A 173 41.15 -8.25 -6.37
CA SER A 173 41.91 -7.13 -5.81
C SER A 173 42.85 -7.58 -4.68
N ASP A 174 42.34 -8.34 -3.73
CA ASP A 174 43.13 -8.87 -2.61
C ASP A 174 44.25 -9.80 -3.09
N ILE A 175 43.99 -10.70 -4.05
CA ILE A 175 44.99 -11.62 -4.60
C ILE A 175 46.09 -10.85 -5.36
N VAL A 176 45.70 -9.94 -6.24
CA VAL A 176 46.64 -9.12 -7.02
C VAL A 176 47.51 -8.25 -6.11
N SER A 177 46.94 -7.69 -5.05
CA SER A 177 47.66 -6.85 -4.09
C SER A 177 48.79 -7.59 -3.36
N THR A 178 48.73 -8.93 -3.25
CA THR A 178 49.84 -9.72 -2.67
C THR A 178 51.11 -9.69 -3.52
N THR A 179 51.00 -9.39 -4.82
CA THR A 179 52.16 -9.25 -5.70
C THR A 179 52.63 -7.80 -5.72
N HIS A 180 53.86 -7.55 -5.24
CA HIS A 180 54.39 -6.20 -4.98
C HIS A 180 54.23 -5.25 -6.17
N HIS A 181 54.57 -5.69 -7.39
CA HIS A 181 54.47 -4.85 -8.59
C HIS A 181 53.04 -4.57 -9.06
N LEU A 182 52.04 -5.32 -8.57
CA LEU A 182 50.62 -5.10 -8.89
C LEU A 182 49.84 -4.51 -7.70
N ASN A 183 50.50 -4.15 -6.61
CA ASN A 183 49.82 -3.64 -5.41
C ASN A 183 48.99 -2.38 -5.70
N SER A 184 49.52 -1.46 -6.50
CA SER A 184 48.79 -0.27 -6.97
C SER A 184 47.56 -0.63 -7.80
N PHE A 185 47.65 -1.70 -8.60
CA PHE A 185 46.51 -2.18 -9.40
C PHE A 185 45.41 -2.78 -8.52
N GLY A 186 45.77 -3.59 -7.51
CA GLY A 186 44.82 -4.05 -6.49
C GLY A 186 44.17 -2.88 -5.74
N SER A 187 44.95 -1.89 -5.34
CA SER A 187 44.45 -0.68 -4.68
C SER A 187 43.41 0.07 -5.52
N ILE A 188 43.66 0.26 -6.83
CA ILE A 188 42.71 0.85 -7.77
C ILE A 188 41.43 0.00 -7.83
N LEU A 189 41.57 -1.33 -7.91
CA LEU A 189 40.43 -2.22 -8.01
C LEU A 189 39.53 -2.17 -6.77
N SER A 190 40.12 -2.16 -5.57
CA SER A 190 39.39 -2.00 -4.31
C SER A 190 38.63 -0.67 -4.25
N THR A 191 39.22 0.41 -4.77
CA THR A 191 38.60 1.72 -4.85
C THR A 191 37.42 1.71 -5.80
N ILE A 192 37.55 1.07 -6.96
CA ILE A 192 36.45 0.87 -7.92
C ILE A 192 35.32 0.08 -7.26
N VAL A 193 35.62 -0.99 -6.52
CA VAL A 193 34.60 -1.77 -5.79
C VAL A 193 33.83 -0.89 -4.80
N PHE A 194 34.53 -0.08 -4.01
CA PHE A 194 33.88 0.81 -3.04
C PHE A 194 32.99 1.86 -3.72
N ILE A 195 33.46 2.50 -4.79
CA ILE A 195 32.65 3.46 -5.56
C ILE A 195 31.42 2.77 -6.18
N CYS A 196 31.59 1.60 -6.79
CA CYS A 196 30.49 0.83 -7.35
C CYS A 196 29.47 0.43 -6.27
N LEU A 197 29.91 0.08 -5.06
CA LEU A 197 29.01 -0.22 -3.94
C LEU A 197 28.15 1.00 -3.59
N LEU A 198 28.73 2.19 -3.50
CA LEU A 198 27.98 3.43 -3.24
C LEU A 198 27.01 3.77 -4.38
N LEU A 199 27.40 3.56 -5.64
CA LEU A 199 26.52 3.73 -6.80
C LEU A 199 25.34 2.75 -6.77
N ILE A 200 25.56 1.51 -6.34
CA ILE A 200 24.48 0.54 -6.17
C ILE A 200 23.52 1.00 -5.06
N PHE A 201 24.02 1.51 -3.92
CA PHE A 201 23.15 2.06 -2.88
C PHE A 201 22.34 3.26 -3.37
N PHE A 202 22.93 4.14 -4.18
CA PHE A 202 22.21 5.23 -4.83
C PHE A 202 21.13 4.71 -5.78
N ALA A 203 21.46 3.73 -6.64
CA ALA A 203 20.51 3.11 -7.55
C ALA A 203 19.35 2.42 -6.80
N MET A 204 19.64 1.77 -5.66
CA MET A 204 18.62 1.15 -4.81
C MET A 204 17.64 2.17 -4.24
N ASN A 205 18.13 3.30 -3.73
CA ASN A 205 17.29 4.38 -3.21
C ASN A 205 16.52 5.11 -4.31
N SER A 206 17.13 5.31 -5.48
CA SER A 206 16.43 5.90 -6.63
C SER A 206 15.28 4.98 -7.09
N HIS A 207 15.55 3.68 -7.23
CA HIS A 207 14.52 2.70 -7.62
C HIS A 207 13.39 2.63 -6.60
N LYS A 208 13.70 2.72 -5.30
CA LYS A 208 12.69 2.83 -4.22
C LYS A 208 11.73 3.96 -4.49
N VAL A 209 12.27 5.18 -4.61
CA VAL A 209 11.49 6.40 -4.73
C VAL A 209 10.69 6.39 -6.04
N GLN A 210 11.26 5.87 -7.12
CA GLN A 210 10.55 5.74 -8.40
C GLN A 210 9.33 4.82 -8.29
N ILE A 211 9.49 3.63 -7.70
CA ILE A 211 8.38 2.69 -7.57
C ILE A 211 7.30 3.24 -6.63
N GLU A 212 7.66 3.86 -5.51
CA GLU A 212 6.70 4.49 -4.60
C GLU A 212 5.90 5.60 -5.31
N LYS A 213 6.58 6.41 -6.15
CA LYS A 213 5.92 7.42 -7.00
C LYS A 213 5.03 6.80 -8.06
N GLU A 214 5.44 5.71 -8.71
CA GLU A 214 4.62 5.02 -9.71
C GLU A 214 3.35 4.43 -9.10
N ILE A 215 3.44 3.84 -7.90
CA ILE A 215 2.29 3.32 -7.17
C ILE A 215 1.32 4.46 -6.84
N ALA A 216 1.83 5.56 -6.27
CA ALA A 216 1.01 6.73 -5.95
C ALA A 216 0.37 7.35 -7.21
N LEU A 217 1.10 7.41 -8.32
CA LEU A 217 0.58 7.92 -9.59
C LEU A 217 -0.51 7.00 -10.17
N LYS A 218 -0.34 5.68 -10.11
CA LYS A 218 -1.36 4.72 -10.55
C LYS A 218 -2.64 4.86 -9.73
N GLN A 219 -2.52 5.01 -8.41
CA GLN A 219 -3.66 5.26 -7.54
C GLN A 219 -4.37 6.57 -7.89
N LYS A 220 -3.62 7.67 -8.05
CA LYS A 220 -4.20 8.97 -8.45
C LYS A 220 -4.90 8.91 -9.82
N LYS A 221 -4.32 8.21 -10.80
CA LYS A 221 -4.95 8.00 -12.11
C LYS A 221 -6.24 7.17 -12.02
N PHE A 222 -6.25 6.16 -11.16
CA PHE A 222 -7.45 5.35 -10.91
C PHE A 222 -8.57 6.22 -10.30
N GLU A 223 -8.24 7.00 -9.27
CA GLU A 223 -9.17 7.95 -8.64
C GLU A 223 -9.72 8.98 -9.64
N GLN A 224 -8.84 9.56 -10.47
CA GLN A 224 -9.25 10.54 -11.50
C GLN A 224 -10.18 9.92 -12.54
N LYS A 225 -9.87 8.69 -13.01
CA LYS A 225 -10.73 7.98 -13.98
C LYS A 225 -12.11 7.71 -13.37
N HIS A 226 -12.15 7.29 -12.11
CA HIS A 226 -13.41 7.04 -11.41
C HIS A 226 -14.24 8.32 -11.26
N LEU A 227 -13.60 9.44 -10.90
CA LEU A 227 -14.27 10.74 -10.80
C LEU A 227 -14.79 11.24 -12.16
N GLN A 228 -14.04 10.99 -13.23
CA GLN A 228 -14.47 11.34 -14.59
C GLN A 228 -15.70 10.55 -15.00
N THR A 229 -15.69 9.22 -14.84
CA THR A 229 -16.86 8.38 -15.14
C THR A 229 -18.10 8.83 -14.36
N TYR A 230 -17.93 9.15 -13.08
CA TYR A 230 -19.00 9.70 -12.26
C TYR A 230 -19.51 11.07 -12.77
N THR A 231 -18.61 11.94 -13.24
CA THR A 231 -19.00 13.24 -13.82
C THR A 231 -19.79 13.04 -15.11
N ASP A 232 -19.38 12.11 -15.96
CA ASP A 232 -20.07 11.79 -17.21
C ASP A 232 -21.49 11.25 -16.93
N GLU A 233 -21.65 10.36 -15.94
CA GLU A 233 -22.96 9.85 -15.49
C GLU A 233 -23.88 10.97 -14.98
N ILE A 234 -23.35 11.95 -14.23
CA ILE A 234 -24.13 13.11 -13.78
C ILE A 234 -24.57 13.99 -14.96
N VAL A 235 -23.69 14.20 -15.94
CA VAL A 235 -24.02 15.02 -17.12
C VAL A 235 -25.13 14.34 -17.95
N GLU A 236 -25.07 13.03 -18.10
CA GLU A 236 -26.12 12.25 -18.76
C GLU A 236 -27.46 12.40 -18.04
N LEU A 237 -27.48 12.22 -16.70
CA LEU A 237 -28.67 12.41 -15.89
C LEU A 237 -29.23 13.84 -15.99
N TYR A 238 -28.37 14.85 -15.93
CA TYR A 238 -28.77 16.24 -16.08
C TYR A 238 -29.45 16.51 -17.42
N ASN A 239 -28.92 15.94 -18.51
CA ASN A 239 -29.51 16.07 -19.83
C ASN A 239 -30.86 15.37 -19.93
N GLU A 240 -31.05 14.21 -19.28
CA GLU A 240 -32.35 13.53 -19.21
C GLU A 240 -33.39 14.39 -18.48
N ILE A 241 -33.02 14.97 -17.32
CA ILE A 241 -33.90 15.86 -16.55
C ILE A 241 -34.27 17.11 -17.36
N ARG A 242 -33.30 17.70 -18.07
CA ARG A 242 -33.52 18.86 -18.93
C ARG A 242 -34.48 18.53 -20.08
N GLY A 243 -34.33 17.37 -20.71
CA GLY A 243 -35.24 16.87 -21.74
C GLY A 243 -36.66 16.71 -21.19
N PHE A 244 -36.79 16.09 -20.01
CA PHE A 244 -38.07 15.92 -19.35
C PHE A 244 -38.78 17.26 -19.06
N ARG A 245 -38.06 18.26 -18.54
CA ARG A 245 -38.60 19.60 -18.30
C ARG A 245 -39.14 20.25 -19.58
N HIS A 246 -38.43 20.10 -20.69
CA HIS A 246 -38.84 20.64 -21.98
C HIS A 246 -40.13 19.99 -22.46
N ASP A 247 -40.20 18.65 -22.41
CA ASP A 247 -41.39 17.89 -22.80
C ASP A 247 -42.59 18.23 -21.92
N TYR A 248 -42.39 18.37 -20.61
CA TYR A 248 -43.43 18.74 -19.67
C TYR A 248 -43.97 20.16 -19.92
N ALA A 249 -43.10 21.12 -20.22
CA ALA A 249 -43.53 22.47 -20.61
C ALA A 249 -44.39 22.43 -21.89
N GLY A 250 -44.03 21.60 -22.88
CA GLY A 250 -44.81 21.41 -24.10
C GLY A 250 -46.20 20.79 -23.83
N MET A 251 -46.30 19.85 -22.90
CA MET A 251 -47.58 19.28 -22.46
C MET A 251 -48.49 20.35 -21.84
N LEU A 252 -47.94 21.23 -20.99
CA LEU A 252 -48.70 22.32 -20.38
C LEU A 252 -49.18 23.36 -21.40
N VAL A 253 -48.36 23.71 -22.39
CA VAL A 253 -48.78 24.58 -23.50
C VAL A 253 -49.90 23.95 -24.30
N SER A 254 -49.83 22.64 -24.56
CA SER A 254 -50.88 21.90 -25.28
C SER A 254 -52.20 21.89 -24.51
N MET A 255 -52.13 21.76 -23.17
CA MET A 255 -53.28 21.87 -22.30
C MET A 255 -53.87 23.29 -22.29
N GLN A 256 -53.02 24.32 -22.27
CA GLN A 256 -53.47 25.71 -22.34
C GLN A 256 -54.23 26.00 -23.64
N MET A 257 -53.71 25.54 -24.79
CA MET A 257 -54.40 25.70 -26.08
C MET A 257 -55.77 25.00 -26.12
N ALA A 258 -55.89 23.83 -25.47
CA ALA A 258 -57.17 23.13 -25.37
C ALA A 258 -58.16 23.88 -24.46
N ILE A 259 -57.69 24.52 -23.39
CA ILE A 259 -58.53 25.37 -22.53
C ILE A 259 -58.99 26.62 -23.30
N ASP A 260 -58.08 27.27 -24.03
CA ASP A 260 -58.36 28.49 -24.78
C ASP A 260 -59.36 28.26 -25.94
N SER A 261 -59.47 27.03 -26.45
CA SER A 261 -60.43 26.68 -27.51
C SER A 261 -61.89 26.63 -27.02
N GLY A 262 -62.10 26.49 -25.70
CA GLY A 262 -63.43 26.34 -25.09
C GLY A 262 -64.12 24.99 -25.39
N ASP A 263 -63.46 24.06 -26.09
CA ASP A 263 -64.02 22.76 -26.44
C ASP A 263 -63.74 21.72 -25.33
N LEU A 264 -64.80 21.38 -24.60
CA LEU A 264 -64.79 20.37 -23.55
C LEU A 264 -64.34 18.98 -24.04
N GLN A 265 -64.58 18.60 -25.30
CA GLN A 265 -64.11 17.32 -25.83
C GLN A 265 -62.59 17.33 -26.02
N GLU A 266 -62.03 18.43 -26.52
CA GLU A 266 -60.59 18.54 -26.79
C GLU A 266 -59.77 18.66 -25.49
N ILE A 267 -60.29 19.37 -24.49
CA ILE A 267 -59.72 19.37 -23.13
C ILE A 267 -59.65 17.94 -22.57
N ASN A 268 -60.73 17.17 -22.71
CA ASN A 268 -60.77 15.78 -22.22
C ASN A 268 -59.81 14.88 -22.99
N ARG A 269 -59.65 15.10 -24.30
CA ARG A 269 -58.71 14.35 -25.13
C ARG A 269 -57.27 14.63 -24.74
N VAL A 270 -56.86 15.90 -24.66
CA VAL A 270 -55.49 16.30 -24.28
C VAL A 270 -55.17 15.84 -22.84
N TYR A 271 -56.12 15.97 -21.92
CA TYR A 271 -55.96 15.45 -20.56
C TYR A 271 -55.71 13.94 -20.53
N ASN A 272 -56.56 13.13 -21.18
CA ASN A 272 -56.45 11.67 -21.12
C ASN A 272 -55.30 11.10 -21.98
N GLU A 273 -55.06 11.65 -23.16
CA GLU A 273 -54.07 11.12 -24.10
C GLU A 273 -52.66 11.65 -23.87
N VAL A 274 -52.51 12.87 -23.33
CA VAL A 274 -51.20 13.49 -23.11
C VAL A 274 -50.85 13.48 -21.64
N LEU A 275 -51.65 14.12 -20.78
CA LEU A 275 -51.32 14.27 -19.36
C LEU A 275 -51.47 12.97 -18.56
N VAL A 276 -52.56 12.22 -18.72
CA VAL A 276 -52.77 10.94 -18.00
C VAL A 276 -51.81 9.87 -18.49
N LYS A 277 -51.54 9.75 -19.80
CA LYS A 277 -50.54 8.81 -20.31
C LYS A 277 -49.11 9.20 -19.93
N ALA A 278 -48.76 10.49 -19.96
CA ALA A 278 -47.47 10.96 -19.45
C ALA A 278 -47.35 10.71 -17.94
N ASN A 279 -48.41 10.98 -17.18
CA ASN A 279 -48.50 10.72 -15.74
C ASN A 279 -48.49 9.21 -15.44
N GLN A 280 -49.06 8.34 -16.28
CA GLN A 280 -48.94 6.88 -16.15
C GLN A 280 -47.53 6.40 -16.44
N LYS A 281 -46.86 6.95 -17.47
CA LYS A 281 -45.45 6.69 -17.78
C LYS A 281 -44.50 7.24 -16.70
N LEU A 282 -44.93 8.26 -15.95
CA LEU A 282 -44.26 8.79 -14.75
C LEU A 282 -44.56 7.97 -13.50
N ARG A 283 -45.80 7.51 -13.33
CA ARG A 283 -46.27 6.71 -12.19
C ARG A 283 -45.80 5.26 -12.24
N SER A 284 -45.55 4.72 -13.42
CA SER A 284 -45.10 3.32 -13.55
C SER A 284 -43.61 3.13 -13.28
N GLU A 285 -42.78 4.20 -13.22
CA GLU A 285 -41.31 4.05 -13.09
C GLU A 285 -40.57 5.24 -12.40
N LYS A 286 -41.22 6.29 -11.87
CA LYS A 286 -40.57 7.63 -11.74
C LYS A 286 -40.94 8.55 -10.56
N TYR A 287 -41.14 8.07 -9.34
CA TYR A 287 -41.17 8.95 -8.13
C TYR A 287 -39.81 9.15 -7.45
N THR A 288 -38.81 8.36 -7.82
CA THR A 288 -37.49 8.33 -7.18
C THR A 288 -36.59 9.55 -7.44
N TYR A 289 -36.86 10.33 -8.49
CA TYR A 289 -35.97 11.44 -8.91
C TYR A 289 -36.34 12.81 -8.34
N PHE A 290 -37.61 13.04 -7.94
CA PHE A 290 -38.04 14.34 -7.41
C PHE A 290 -37.50 14.56 -5.99
N ASP A 291 -37.56 13.52 -5.15
CA ASP A 291 -37.01 13.52 -3.79
C ASP A 291 -35.47 13.67 -3.80
N LEU A 292 -34.82 13.24 -4.88
CA LEU A 292 -33.38 13.41 -5.06
C LEU A 292 -32.95 14.89 -5.09
N ASN A 293 -33.84 15.82 -5.48
CA ASN A 293 -33.56 17.25 -5.48
C ASN A 293 -33.47 17.83 -4.06
N ASN A 294 -34.08 17.19 -3.08
CA ASN A 294 -34.01 17.61 -1.68
C ASN A 294 -32.63 17.30 -1.06
N ILE A 295 -31.74 16.61 -1.78
CA ILE A 295 -30.35 16.37 -1.36
C ILE A 295 -29.43 17.42 -2.00
N GLU A 296 -29.00 18.40 -1.21
CA GLU A 296 -28.03 19.42 -1.63
C GLU A 296 -26.58 18.93 -1.56
N ASP A 297 -26.29 17.94 -0.70
CA ASP A 297 -25.00 17.27 -0.69
C ASP A 297 -24.78 16.55 -2.04
N SER A 298 -23.90 17.13 -2.86
CA SER A 298 -23.67 16.66 -4.22
C SER A 298 -23.11 15.25 -4.29
N ALA A 299 -22.36 14.81 -3.28
CA ALA A 299 -21.81 13.47 -3.22
C ALA A 299 -22.89 12.45 -2.88
N LEU A 300 -23.66 12.70 -1.82
CA LEU A 300 -24.77 11.83 -1.42
C LEU A 300 -25.82 11.72 -2.53
N ARG A 301 -26.20 12.86 -3.13
CA ARG A 301 -27.19 12.91 -4.20
C ARG A 301 -26.83 11.99 -5.36
N SER A 302 -25.59 12.06 -5.81
CA SER A 302 -25.14 11.27 -6.95
C SER A 302 -24.90 9.81 -6.62
N LEU A 303 -24.51 9.47 -5.39
CA LEU A 303 -24.41 8.08 -4.95
C LEU A 303 -25.78 7.39 -4.97
N ILE A 304 -26.82 8.08 -4.47
CA ILE A 304 -28.19 7.59 -4.54
C ILE A 304 -28.66 7.52 -6.00
N ALA A 305 -28.38 8.54 -6.83
CA ALA A 305 -28.70 8.50 -8.26
C ALA A 305 -28.08 7.30 -8.97
N GLN A 306 -26.80 7.03 -8.72
CA GLN A 306 -26.11 5.87 -9.28
C GLN A 306 -26.75 4.57 -8.80
N SER A 307 -27.15 4.49 -7.52
CA SER A 307 -27.85 3.32 -6.99
C SER A 307 -29.20 3.08 -7.65
N ILE A 308 -29.94 4.14 -7.98
CA ILE A 308 -31.21 4.04 -8.72
C ILE A 308 -30.97 3.44 -10.11
N VAL A 309 -29.95 3.92 -10.82
CA VAL A 309 -29.57 3.39 -12.13
C VAL A 309 -29.10 1.93 -12.04
N TYR A 310 -28.28 1.62 -11.04
CA TYR A 310 -27.77 0.28 -10.81
C TYR A 310 -28.90 -0.70 -10.46
N ALA A 311 -29.85 -0.30 -9.61
CA ALA A 311 -31.04 -1.08 -9.29
C ALA A 311 -31.86 -1.39 -10.55
N ARG A 312 -32.14 -0.36 -11.37
CA ARG A 312 -32.87 -0.52 -12.64
C ARG A 312 -32.18 -1.51 -13.57
N LYS A 313 -30.85 -1.44 -13.70
CA LYS A 313 -30.09 -2.36 -14.56
C LYS A 313 -30.17 -3.82 -14.12
N ASN A 314 -30.46 -4.07 -12.85
CA ASN A 314 -30.58 -5.41 -12.27
C ASN A 314 -32.04 -5.83 -12.03
N ASP A 315 -33.00 -5.15 -12.66
CA ASP A 315 -34.45 -5.38 -12.49
C ASP A 315 -34.91 -5.29 -11.02
N VAL A 316 -34.35 -4.36 -10.26
CA VAL A 316 -34.73 -4.06 -8.87
C VAL A 316 -35.59 -2.80 -8.83
N GLU A 317 -36.76 -2.90 -8.23
CA GLU A 317 -37.65 -1.77 -7.93
C GLU A 317 -37.02 -0.92 -6.81
N PHE A 318 -36.80 0.37 -7.08
CA PHE A 318 -36.14 1.29 -6.15
C PHE A 318 -37.07 2.44 -5.74
N THR A 319 -37.31 2.57 -4.44
CA THR A 319 -38.06 3.68 -3.83
C THR A 319 -37.11 4.60 -3.07
N LEU A 320 -37.23 5.91 -3.27
CA LEU A 320 -36.50 6.93 -2.52
C LEU A 320 -37.51 7.80 -1.77
N GLU A 321 -37.26 8.03 -0.49
CA GLU A 321 -38.02 8.98 0.33
C GLU A 321 -37.09 10.05 0.92
N VAL A 322 -37.28 11.31 0.52
CA VAL A 322 -36.57 12.46 1.10
C VAL A 322 -37.52 13.64 1.27
N LYS A 323 -37.98 13.87 2.49
CA LYS A 323 -38.97 14.94 2.79
C LYS A 323 -38.34 16.31 2.99
N ASP A 324 -37.18 16.37 3.66
CA ASP A 324 -36.51 17.60 4.04
C ASP A 324 -35.26 17.88 3.21
N ILE A 325 -34.83 19.15 3.18
CA ILE A 325 -33.58 19.54 2.53
C ILE A 325 -32.38 19.01 3.34
N ILE A 326 -31.63 18.10 2.72
CA ILE A 326 -30.44 17.45 3.25
C ILE A 326 -29.19 18.21 2.78
N THR A 327 -28.56 18.89 3.72
CA THR A 327 -27.29 19.61 3.51
C THR A 327 -26.10 18.66 3.67
N ARG A 328 -24.89 19.20 3.50
CA ARG A 328 -23.64 18.45 3.65
C ARG A 328 -23.56 17.66 4.97
N LEU A 329 -23.14 16.40 4.88
CA LEU A 329 -22.94 15.52 6.04
C LEU A 329 -21.58 15.77 6.71
N SER A 330 -21.52 15.63 8.04
CA SER A 330 -20.31 15.78 8.86
C SER A 330 -19.40 14.54 8.79
N ILE A 331 -18.83 14.27 7.61
CA ILE A 331 -17.90 13.17 7.33
C ILE A 331 -16.94 13.58 6.20
N ASP A 332 -15.73 13.00 6.17
CA ASP A 332 -14.84 13.15 5.03
C ASP A 332 -15.49 12.62 3.74
N LEU A 333 -15.32 13.37 2.64
CA LEU A 333 -15.95 13.07 1.36
C LEU A 333 -15.57 11.67 0.84
N LEU A 334 -14.31 11.26 0.98
CA LEU A 334 -13.84 9.98 0.49
C LEU A 334 -14.44 8.83 1.29
N ASP A 335 -14.53 9.00 2.61
CA ASP A 335 -15.11 8.01 3.50
C ASP A 335 -16.63 7.89 3.31
N LEU A 336 -17.34 9.01 3.07
CA LEU A 336 -18.76 9.01 2.68
C LEU A 336 -18.99 8.20 1.40
N VAL A 337 -18.21 8.49 0.36
CA VAL A 337 -18.30 7.76 -0.92
C VAL A 337 -18.08 6.28 -0.71
N ARG A 338 -17.03 5.89 0.02
CA ARG A 338 -16.73 4.48 0.28
C ARG A 338 -17.83 3.76 1.03
N ILE A 339 -18.31 4.35 2.14
CA ILE A 339 -19.36 3.74 2.95
C ILE A 339 -20.63 3.59 2.12
N MET A 340 -21.13 4.69 1.56
CA MET A 340 -22.42 4.69 0.85
C MET A 340 -22.37 3.82 -0.41
N SER A 341 -21.29 3.83 -1.19
CA SER A 341 -21.15 2.94 -2.35
C SER A 341 -21.22 1.46 -1.94
N ILE A 342 -20.62 1.09 -0.80
CA ILE A 342 -20.66 -0.30 -0.31
C ILE A 342 -22.09 -0.67 0.13
N LEU A 343 -22.72 0.17 0.95
CA LEU A 343 -24.06 -0.12 1.48
C LEU A 343 -25.11 -0.19 0.37
N LEU A 344 -25.12 0.80 -0.54
CA LEU A 344 -26.07 0.87 -1.65
C LEU A 344 -25.88 -0.29 -2.65
N ASN A 345 -24.64 -0.61 -3.04
CA ASN A 345 -24.38 -1.75 -3.93
C ASN A 345 -24.74 -3.08 -3.29
N ASN A 346 -24.43 -3.27 -2.00
CA ASN A 346 -24.79 -4.48 -1.28
C ASN A 346 -26.30 -4.69 -1.27
N ALA A 347 -27.07 -3.61 -1.07
CA ALA A 347 -28.52 -3.62 -1.07
C ALA A 347 -29.10 -3.95 -2.46
N VAL A 348 -28.60 -3.33 -3.54
CA VAL A 348 -29.04 -3.66 -4.92
C VAL A 348 -28.74 -5.11 -5.26
N GLU A 349 -27.52 -5.58 -5.00
CA GLU A 349 -27.14 -6.98 -5.25
C GLU A 349 -27.97 -7.95 -4.41
N GLY A 350 -28.28 -7.58 -3.15
CA GLY A 350 -29.12 -8.38 -2.25
C GLY A 350 -30.56 -8.48 -2.75
N ALA A 351 -31.14 -7.36 -3.21
CA ALA A 351 -32.45 -7.31 -3.82
C ALA A 351 -32.52 -8.11 -5.12
N ALA A 352 -31.52 -7.98 -5.99
CA ALA A 352 -31.47 -8.67 -7.29
C ALA A 352 -31.52 -10.21 -7.13
N ASP A 353 -30.93 -10.70 -6.04
CA ASP A 353 -30.91 -12.11 -5.66
C ASP A 353 -32.20 -12.59 -4.94
N SER A 354 -33.10 -11.68 -4.59
CA SER A 354 -34.34 -11.98 -3.87
C SER A 354 -35.53 -12.22 -4.81
N TYR A 355 -36.62 -12.78 -4.28
CA TYR A 355 -37.84 -12.99 -5.06
C TYR A 355 -38.59 -11.67 -5.34
N LEU A 356 -38.65 -10.77 -4.35
CA LEU A 356 -39.40 -9.51 -4.46
C LEU A 356 -38.67 -8.44 -5.28
N LYS A 357 -37.33 -8.48 -5.31
CA LYS A 357 -36.47 -7.51 -6.02
C LYS A 357 -36.81 -6.04 -5.70
N GLN A 358 -36.92 -5.72 -4.42
CA GLN A 358 -37.27 -4.39 -3.93
C GLN A 358 -36.15 -3.79 -3.08
N MET A 359 -35.91 -2.50 -3.26
CA MET A 359 -35.01 -1.68 -2.48
C MET A 359 -35.68 -0.34 -2.15
N GLU A 360 -35.50 0.12 -0.92
CA GLU A 360 -36.02 1.37 -0.42
C GLU A 360 -34.91 2.14 0.30
N VAL A 361 -34.78 3.42 0.01
CA VAL A 361 -33.85 4.33 0.68
C VAL A 361 -34.62 5.51 1.23
N ALA A 362 -34.49 5.77 2.52
CA ALA A 362 -35.04 6.95 3.16
C ALA A 362 -33.91 7.82 3.73
N VAL A 363 -33.95 9.13 3.47
CA VAL A 363 -33.04 10.12 4.08
C VAL A 363 -33.86 11.06 4.95
N ILE A 364 -33.66 10.95 6.26
CA ILE A 364 -34.46 11.62 7.28
C ILE A 364 -33.57 12.62 8.00
N LYS A 365 -33.99 13.89 8.00
CA LYS A 365 -33.35 14.93 8.80
C LYS A 365 -34.05 15.03 10.14
N MET A 366 -33.29 14.86 11.22
CA MET A 366 -33.73 15.14 12.58
C MET A 366 -32.98 16.38 13.11
N ASP A 367 -33.40 16.89 14.26
CA ASP A 367 -32.83 18.11 14.83
C ASP A 367 -31.31 18.00 15.05
N PHE A 368 -30.83 16.84 15.51
CA PHE A 368 -29.44 16.61 15.90
C PHE A 368 -28.70 15.56 15.05
N GLU A 369 -29.38 14.92 14.10
CA GLU A 369 -28.79 13.89 13.26
C GLU A 369 -29.45 13.78 11.89
N THR A 370 -28.71 13.29 10.91
CA THR A 370 -29.27 12.80 9.64
C THR A 370 -29.23 11.29 9.64
N VAL A 371 -30.36 10.64 9.39
CA VAL A 371 -30.49 9.19 9.35
C VAL A 371 -30.71 8.75 7.91
N ILE A 372 -29.91 7.81 7.43
CA ILE A 372 -30.12 7.16 6.14
C ILE A 372 -30.48 5.70 6.40
N VAL A 373 -31.66 5.30 5.94
CA VAL A 373 -32.15 3.93 6.02
C VAL A 373 -32.05 3.32 4.62
N ILE A 374 -31.34 2.21 4.49
CA ILE A 374 -31.22 1.44 3.26
C ILE A 374 -31.82 0.07 3.52
N GLN A 375 -32.92 -0.24 2.85
CA GLN A 375 -33.67 -1.47 3.01
C GLN A 375 -33.73 -2.23 1.69
N ASN A 376 -33.50 -3.54 1.72
CA ASN A 376 -33.65 -4.39 0.54
C ASN A 376 -34.31 -5.73 0.89
N SER A 377 -35.08 -6.28 -0.03
CA SER A 377 -35.54 -7.65 0.07
C SER A 377 -34.35 -8.62 -0.05
N CYS A 378 -34.36 -9.73 0.70
CA CYS A 378 -33.31 -10.74 0.71
C CYS A 378 -33.90 -12.16 0.56
N LYS A 379 -33.03 -13.17 0.40
CA LYS A 379 -33.47 -14.58 0.27
C LYS A 379 -34.05 -15.09 1.60
N ILE A 380 -35.12 -15.90 1.50
CA ILE A 380 -35.80 -16.55 2.64
C ILE A 380 -34.86 -17.42 3.48
N THR A 381 -33.79 -17.94 2.88
CA THR A 381 -32.80 -18.82 3.54
C THR A 381 -31.63 -18.09 4.17
N MET A 382 -31.61 -16.75 4.17
CA MET A 382 -30.55 -15.98 4.80
C MET A 382 -30.81 -15.94 6.32
N THR A 383 -29.87 -16.43 7.13
CA THR A 383 -29.96 -16.37 8.60
C THR A 383 -29.11 -15.23 9.15
N PRO A 384 -29.54 -14.54 10.23
CA PRO A 384 -28.70 -13.57 10.92
C PRO A 384 -27.43 -14.27 11.40
N SER A 385 -26.26 -13.79 10.96
CA SER A 385 -24.97 -14.31 11.41
C SER A 385 -24.25 -13.22 12.18
N GLU A 386 -23.75 -13.55 13.38
CA GLU A 386 -22.90 -12.66 14.18
C GLU A 386 -21.62 -12.25 13.43
N ASP A 387 -21.24 -12.99 12.38
CA ASP A 387 -20.04 -12.78 11.58
C ASP A 387 -20.25 -11.86 10.37
N LEU A 388 -21.39 -11.17 10.24
CA LEU A 388 -21.71 -10.34 9.06
C LEU A 388 -20.64 -9.28 8.74
N PHE A 389 -19.95 -8.77 9.76
CA PHE A 389 -18.86 -7.79 9.64
C PHE A 389 -17.46 -8.42 9.74
N ALA A 390 -17.36 -9.74 9.90
CA ALA A 390 -16.09 -10.44 9.98
C ALA A 390 -15.37 -10.42 8.63
N LEU A 391 -14.04 -10.30 8.68
CA LEU A 391 -13.19 -10.26 7.49
C LEU A 391 -13.37 -11.54 6.66
N GLY A 392 -13.76 -11.39 5.39
CA GLY A 392 -13.95 -12.51 4.47
C GLY A 392 -15.33 -13.19 4.56
N PHE A 393 -16.24 -12.70 5.40
CA PHE A 393 -17.61 -13.20 5.45
C PHE A 393 -18.40 -12.69 4.23
N SER A 394 -18.97 -13.60 3.45
CA SER A 394 -19.78 -13.29 2.28
C SER A 394 -20.76 -14.42 2.00
N THR A 395 -22.05 -14.08 1.90
CA THR A 395 -23.09 -15.00 1.44
C THR A 395 -23.09 -15.18 -0.09
N LYS A 396 -22.21 -14.46 -0.81
CA LYS A 396 -22.16 -14.34 -2.28
C LYS A 396 -20.95 -15.02 -2.95
N GLY A 397 -20.25 -15.94 -2.25
CA GLY A 397 -19.17 -16.80 -2.80
C GLY A 397 -17.73 -16.50 -2.32
N ARG A 398 -16.74 -17.29 -2.79
CA ARG A 398 -15.29 -17.15 -2.48
C ARG A 398 -14.68 -15.91 -3.16
N ASN A 399 -13.70 -15.26 -2.51
CA ASN A 399 -13.04 -13.98 -2.89
C ASN A 399 -13.91 -12.70 -2.73
N ARG A 400 -14.88 -12.73 -1.81
CA ARG A 400 -15.70 -11.56 -1.42
C ARG A 400 -15.66 -11.40 0.12
N GLY A 401 -16.40 -10.44 0.67
CA GLY A 401 -16.51 -10.25 2.13
C GLY A 401 -15.57 -9.20 2.73
N LEU A 402 -15.14 -8.24 1.92
CA LEU A 402 -14.33 -7.09 2.36
C LEU A 402 -15.18 -5.83 2.56
N GLY A 403 -16.37 -5.76 1.98
CA GLY A 403 -17.20 -4.55 1.95
C GLY A 403 -17.59 -4.06 3.35
N LEU A 404 -18.38 -4.85 4.09
CA LEU A 404 -18.85 -4.44 5.42
C LEU A 404 -17.73 -4.34 6.45
N ASN A 405 -16.67 -5.12 6.32
CA ASN A 405 -15.47 -4.98 7.15
C ASN A 405 -14.76 -3.63 6.90
N ASN A 406 -14.56 -3.25 5.63
CA ASN A 406 -14.02 -1.93 5.28
C ASN A 406 -14.91 -0.79 5.78
N VAL A 407 -16.24 -0.95 5.72
CA VAL A 407 -17.17 0.03 6.29
C VAL A 407 -16.93 0.19 7.80
N LYS A 408 -16.81 -0.93 8.52
CA LYS A 408 -16.49 -0.93 9.95
C LYS A 408 -15.16 -0.24 10.26
N GLU A 409 -14.08 -0.57 9.53
CA GLU A 409 -12.77 0.07 9.70
C GLU A 409 -12.79 1.58 9.44
N ILE A 410 -13.63 2.04 8.50
CA ILE A 410 -13.82 3.47 8.25
C ILE A 410 -14.60 4.11 9.40
N LEU A 411 -15.69 3.48 9.84
CA LEU A 411 -16.55 3.98 10.92
C LEU A 411 -15.83 4.05 12.27
N ASP A 412 -14.88 3.16 12.55
CA ASP A 412 -14.06 3.17 13.77
C ASP A 412 -13.24 4.49 13.94
N LYS A 413 -13.17 5.34 12.90
CA LYS A 413 -12.53 6.67 12.96
C LYS A 413 -13.47 7.78 13.43
N TYR A 414 -14.78 7.52 13.50
CA TYR A 414 -15.81 8.54 13.71
C TYR A 414 -16.69 8.18 14.92
N ASP A 415 -16.62 8.99 15.99
CA ASP A 415 -17.48 8.81 17.17
C ASP A 415 -18.93 9.30 16.94
N ASN A 416 -19.12 10.14 15.92
CA ASN A 416 -20.39 10.78 15.59
C ASN A 416 -21.23 10.00 14.56
N ILE A 417 -20.76 8.83 14.10
CA ILE A 417 -21.44 8.03 13.07
C ILE A 417 -21.71 6.63 13.59
N ILE A 418 -22.96 6.19 13.48
CA ILE A 418 -23.41 4.88 13.97
C ILE A 418 -24.05 4.12 12.83
N LEU A 419 -23.64 2.87 12.62
CA LEU A 419 -24.28 1.95 11.69
C LEU A 419 -24.95 0.81 12.46
N GLU A 420 -26.25 0.66 12.25
CA GLU A 420 -27.06 -0.45 12.72
C GLU A 420 -27.45 -1.34 11.55
N THR A 421 -27.61 -2.63 11.80
CA THR A 421 -28.04 -3.59 10.80
C THR A 421 -29.08 -4.51 11.40
N GLU A 422 -30.22 -4.57 10.73
CA GLU A 422 -31.39 -5.35 11.12
C GLU A 422 -31.72 -6.33 10.00
N MET A 423 -32.21 -7.52 10.36
CA MET A 423 -32.71 -8.48 9.40
C MET A 423 -33.96 -9.15 9.96
N GLU A 424 -35.10 -8.91 9.32
CA GLU A 424 -36.42 -9.38 9.76
C GLU A 424 -37.28 -9.67 8.53
N ASP A 425 -38.07 -10.74 8.55
CA ASP A 425 -39.09 -11.05 7.54
C ASP A 425 -38.64 -10.87 6.07
N ASN A 426 -37.50 -11.48 5.69
CA ASN A 426 -36.91 -11.41 4.35
C ASN A 426 -36.49 -10.00 3.91
N THR A 427 -36.28 -9.12 4.87
CA THR A 427 -35.81 -7.75 4.67
C THR A 427 -34.50 -7.56 5.38
N PHE A 428 -33.53 -6.97 4.68
CA PHE A 428 -32.25 -6.57 5.24
C PHE A 428 -32.21 -5.05 5.28
N ARG A 429 -31.91 -4.48 6.45
CA ARG A 429 -31.93 -3.04 6.67
C ARG A 429 -30.62 -2.58 7.27
N GLN A 430 -30.04 -1.53 6.69
CA GLN A 430 -28.86 -0.83 7.20
C GLN A 430 -29.25 0.60 7.53
N ILE A 431 -29.02 1.02 8.78
CA ILE A 431 -29.38 2.34 9.28
C ILE A 431 -28.10 3.04 9.68
N ILE A 432 -27.73 4.10 8.95
CA ILE A 432 -26.56 4.91 9.28
C ILE A 432 -27.02 6.28 9.79
N ARG A 433 -26.53 6.66 10.98
CA ARG A 433 -26.84 7.93 11.64
C ARG A 433 -25.61 8.82 11.65
N PHE A 434 -25.74 10.05 11.18
CA PHE A 434 -24.71 11.09 11.22
C PHE A 434 -25.13 12.15 12.24
N LYS A 435 -24.52 12.15 13.42
CA LYS A 435 -24.76 13.19 14.43
C LYS A 435 -24.10 14.50 13.98
N ARG A 436 -24.84 15.61 14.09
CA ARG A 436 -24.31 16.95 13.87
C ARG A 436 -23.44 17.33 15.05
N GLU A 437 -22.20 17.74 14.79
CA GLU A 437 -21.37 18.38 15.80
C GLU A 437 -22.00 19.73 16.18
N PHE A 438 -22.09 20.03 17.48
CA PHE A 438 -22.45 21.35 17.95
C PHE A 438 -21.35 22.32 17.50
N GLU A 439 -21.69 23.34 16.71
CA GLU A 439 -20.82 24.52 16.54
C GLU A 439 -20.66 25.29 17.85
#